data_AF-A0A1S2P5S8-F1
#
_entry.id   AF-A0A1S2P5S8-F1
#
_cell.length_a   1.000
_cell.length_b   1.000
_cell.length_c   1.000
_cell.angle_alpha   90.00
_cell.angle_beta   90.00
_cell.angle_gamma   90.00
#
_symmetry.space_group_name_H-M   'P 1'
#
loop_
_entity.id
_entity.type
_entity.pdbx_description
1 polymer ?
#
loop_
_entity_poly.entity_id
_entity_poly.type
_entity_poly.pdbx_seq_one_letter_code
_entity_poly.pdbx_strand_id
1 'polypeptide(L)'
;MPLLSTLAGAAIGIVATLIADRNRWKHEDVKEARRLRLDIYTQYTTTVKVLGETLRALAEREHPSDDERALALREAFRDSGISTASERMWLIAPQPVVKASDSVFHCLRRICDGYIDGTAVSSPEDRARWEARGKAAAKMRKLMREDLGVGPLTERHSPLLNDYDNPATQ
;
A
#
# COMPACT_ATOMS: atom_id res chain seq x y z
N MET A 1 42.00 -47.65 -21.08
CA MET A 1 41.64 -46.67 -20.04
C MET A 1 40.23 -46.09 -20.27
N PRO A 2 39.12 -46.86 -20.14
CA PRO A 2 37.76 -46.35 -20.40
C PRO A 2 37.10 -45.74 -19.15
N LEU A 3 37.48 -46.21 -17.96
CA LEU A 3 36.86 -45.86 -16.68
C LEU A 3 37.03 -44.39 -16.29
N LEU A 4 38.13 -43.75 -16.71
CA LEU A 4 38.39 -42.33 -16.46
C LEU A 4 37.39 -41.41 -17.20
N SER A 5 36.93 -41.81 -18.38
CA SER A 5 35.99 -41.00 -19.18
C SER A 5 34.56 -41.09 -18.64
N THR A 6 34.15 -42.28 -18.16
CA THR A 6 32.84 -42.48 -17.53
C THR A 6 32.75 -41.77 -16.17
N LEU A 7 33.83 -41.80 -15.38
CA LEU A 7 33.86 -41.11 -14.08
C LEU A 7 33.77 -39.58 -14.26
N ALA A 8 34.45 -39.03 -15.26
CA ALA A 8 34.38 -37.62 -15.60
C ALA A 8 32.98 -37.20 -16.08
N GLY A 9 32.35 -38.00 -16.94
CA GLY A 9 30.99 -37.72 -17.44
C GLY A 9 29.94 -37.73 -16.33
N ALA A 10 30.02 -38.68 -15.38
CA ALA A 10 29.12 -38.75 -14.24
C ALA A 10 29.28 -37.54 -13.29
N ALA A 11 30.52 -37.12 -13.02
CA ALA A 11 30.79 -35.95 -12.18
C ALA A 11 30.24 -34.65 -12.80
N ILE A 12 30.40 -34.46 -14.10
CA ILE A 12 29.86 -33.30 -14.83
C ILE A 12 28.33 -33.29 -14.78
N GLY A 13 27.68 -34.44 -14.95
CA GLY A 13 26.22 -34.57 -14.86
C GLY A 13 25.69 -34.16 -13.48
N ILE A 14 26.32 -34.63 -12.40
CA ILE A 14 25.91 -34.32 -11.02
C ILE A 14 26.09 -32.81 -10.72
N VAL A 15 27.21 -32.22 -11.13
CA VAL A 15 27.46 -30.78 -10.93
C VAL A 15 26.45 -29.93 -11.72
N ALA A 16 26.13 -30.32 -12.96
CA ALA A 16 25.13 -29.62 -13.77
C ALA A 16 23.73 -29.68 -13.13
N THR A 17 23.33 -30.83 -12.58
CA THR A 17 22.06 -30.97 -11.85
C THR A 17 22.02 -30.12 -10.59
N LEU A 18 23.09 -30.09 -9.79
CA LEU A 18 23.15 -29.28 -8.56
C LEU A 18 23.08 -27.77 -8.85
N ILE A 19 23.73 -27.30 -9.91
CA ILE A 19 23.67 -25.88 -10.33
C ILE A 19 22.26 -25.53 -10.83
N ALA A 20 21.65 -26.40 -11.63
CA ALA A 20 20.29 -26.21 -12.11
C ALA A 20 19.28 -26.16 -10.94
N ASP A 21 19.41 -27.06 -9.97
CA ASP A 21 18.53 -27.12 -8.81
C ASP A 21 18.72 -25.91 -7.88
N ARG A 22 19.97 -25.48 -7.67
CA ARG A 22 20.30 -24.25 -6.93
C ARG A 22 19.70 -23.00 -7.58
N ASN A 23 19.77 -22.89 -8.91
CA ASN A 23 19.17 -21.77 -9.64
C ASN A 23 17.64 -21.81 -9.58
N ARG A 24 17.05 -23.00 -9.62
CA ARG A 24 15.61 -23.19 -9.47
C ARG A 24 15.12 -22.73 -8.09
N TRP A 25 15.78 -23.17 -7.02
CA TRP A 25 15.41 -22.80 -5.64
C TRP A 25 15.53 -21.29 -5.43
N LYS A 26 16.63 -20.68 -5.89
CA LYS A 26 16.80 -19.21 -5.84
C LYS A 26 15.69 -18.46 -6.59
N HIS A 27 15.27 -18.96 -7.74
CA HIS A 27 14.19 -18.33 -8.50
C HIS A 27 12.81 -18.52 -7.84
N GLU A 28 12.57 -19.67 -7.23
CA GLU A 28 11.34 -19.94 -6.48
C GLU A 28 11.27 -19.04 -5.23
N ASP A 29 12.36 -18.89 -4.47
CA ASP A 29 12.45 -17.99 -3.31
C ASP A 29 12.18 -16.52 -3.69
N VAL A 30 12.76 -16.03 -4.79
CA VAL A 30 12.55 -14.66 -5.25
C VAL A 30 11.11 -14.43 -5.69
N LYS A 31 10.49 -15.41 -6.36
CA LYS A 31 9.08 -15.32 -6.76
C LYS A 31 8.16 -15.33 -5.55
N GLU A 32 8.45 -16.17 -4.55
CA GLU A 32 7.64 -16.29 -3.34
C GLU A 32 7.74 -15.03 -2.49
N ALA A 33 8.95 -14.50 -2.28
CA ALA A 33 9.16 -13.24 -1.59
C ALA A 33 8.43 -12.07 -2.30
N ARG A 34 8.41 -12.06 -3.64
CA ARG A 34 7.67 -11.06 -4.41
C ARG A 34 6.15 -11.21 -4.25
N ARG A 35 5.64 -12.43 -4.24
CA ARG A 35 4.20 -12.71 -4.02
C ARG A 35 3.76 -12.27 -2.63
N LEU A 36 4.54 -12.60 -1.61
CA LEU A 36 4.29 -12.18 -0.23
C LEU A 36 4.25 -10.65 -0.10
N ARG A 37 5.21 -9.95 -0.73
CA ARG A 37 5.20 -8.48 -0.76
C ARG A 37 3.98 -7.91 -1.46
N LEU A 38 3.60 -8.47 -2.61
CA LEU A 38 2.40 -8.04 -3.34
C LEU A 38 1.13 -8.22 -2.49
N ASP A 39 1.00 -9.36 -1.81
CA ASP A 39 -0.13 -9.66 -0.93
C ASP A 39 -0.24 -8.63 0.21
N ILE A 40 0.87 -8.40 0.94
CA ILE A 40 0.92 -7.44 2.05
C ILE A 40 0.64 -6.01 1.57
N TYR A 41 1.19 -5.60 0.42
CA TYR A 41 0.92 -4.28 -0.16
C TYR A 41 -0.56 -4.13 -0.53
N THR A 42 -1.15 -5.18 -1.08
CA THR A 42 -2.57 -5.19 -1.47
C THR A 42 -3.46 -5.10 -0.24
N GLN A 43 -3.14 -5.88 0.80
CA GLN A 43 -3.86 -5.84 2.07
C GLN A 43 -3.77 -4.45 2.70
N TYR A 44 -2.55 -3.89 2.84
CA TYR A 44 -2.36 -2.58 3.46
C TYR A 44 -3.10 -1.47 2.70
N THR A 45 -2.96 -1.43 1.37
CA THR A 45 -3.62 -0.41 0.54
C THR A 45 -5.14 -0.52 0.56
N THR A 46 -5.68 -1.74 0.65
CA THR A 46 -7.12 -2.00 0.82
C THR A 46 -7.60 -1.52 2.18
N THR A 47 -6.92 -1.88 3.28
CA THR A 47 -7.25 -1.41 4.63
C THR A 47 -7.23 0.11 4.74
N VAL A 48 -6.20 0.76 4.16
CA VAL A 48 -6.11 2.22 4.09
C VAL A 48 -7.28 2.84 3.34
N LYS A 49 -7.73 2.22 2.24
CA LYS A 49 -8.87 2.72 1.45
C LYS A 49 -10.18 2.60 2.24
N VAL A 50 -10.45 1.41 2.76
CA VAL A 50 -11.67 1.11 3.53
C VAL A 50 -11.76 1.97 4.79
N LEU A 51 -10.65 2.12 5.54
CA LEU A 51 -10.62 3.00 6.71
C LEU A 51 -10.90 4.46 6.31
N GLY A 52 -10.28 4.95 5.23
CA GLY A 52 -10.55 6.30 4.74
C GLY A 52 -12.03 6.53 4.41
N GLU A 53 -12.65 5.60 3.67
CA GLU A 53 -14.08 5.64 3.34
C GLU A 53 -14.96 5.58 4.60
N THR A 54 -14.58 4.76 5.57
CA THR A 54 -15.30 4.62 6.85
C THR A 54 -15.22 5.91 7.67
N LEU A 55 -14.05 6.52 7.79
CA LEU A 55 -13.88 7.80 8.50
C LEU A 55 -14.72 8.90 7.83
N ARG A 56 -14.74 8.93 6.50
CA ARG A 56 -15.56 9.88 5.73
C ARG A 56 -17.05 9.69 6.02
N ALA A 57 -17.54 8.46 5.91
CA ALA A 57 -18.94 8.13 6.15
C ALA A 57 -19.36 8.43 7.59
N LEU A 58 -18.50 8.16 8.56
CA LEU A 58 -18.77 8.49 9.97
C LEU A 58 -18.76 9.99 10.21
N ALA A 59 -17.90 10.76 9.57
CA ALA A 59 -17.87 12.21 9.73
C ALA A 59 -19.10 12.90 9.11
N GLU A 60 -19.66 12.34 8.03
CA GLU A 60 -20.87 12.85 7.36
C GLU A 60 -22.17 12.44 8.05
N ARG A 61 -22.13 11.37 8.86
CA ARG A 61 -23.30 10.86 9.58
C ARG A 61 -23.65 11.77 10.75
N GLU A 62 -24.94 11.94 11.01
CA GLU A 62 -25.43 12.56 12.24
C GLU A 62 -25.19 11.62 13.43
N HIS A 63 -24.73 12.17 14.55
CA HIS A 63 -24.53 11.42 15.80
C HIS A 63 -25.31 12.10 16.93
N PRO A 64 -25.85 11.35 17.89
CA PRO A 64 -26.57 11.92 19.02
C PRO A 64 -25.75 12.89 19.90
N SER A 65 -24.42 12.75 19.92
CA SER A 65 -23.52 13.70 20.59
C SER A 65 -22.11 13.71 19.98
N ASP A 66 -21.32 14.72 20.33
CA ASP A 66 -19.90 14.82 19.96
C ASP A 66 -19.07 13.64 20.54
N ASP A 67 -19.39 13.20 21.76
CA ASP A 67 -18.71 12.07 22.41
C ASP A 67 -18.99 10.75 21.69
N GLU A 68 -20.24 10.52 21.25
CA GLU A 68 -20.59 9.34 20.47
C GLU A 68 -19.94 9.34 19.08
N ARG A 69 -19.86 10.51 18.43
CA ARG A 69 -19.09 10.65 17.18
C ARG A 69 -17.63 10.29 17.41
N ALA A 70 -17.02 10.82 18.47
CA ALA A 70 -15.62 10.59 18.78
C ALA A 70 -15.33 9.11 19.12
N LEU A 71 -16.24 8.45 19.84
CA LEU A 71 -16.16 7.01 20.11
C LEU A 71 -16.21 6.21 18.81
N ALA A 72 -17.20 6.45 17.95
CA ALA A 72 -17.36 5.73 16.69
C ALA A 72 -16.14 5.86 15.76
N LEU A 73 -15.52 7.05 15.70
CA LEU A 73 -14.30 7.28 14.92
C LEU A 73 -13.10 6.52 15.47
N ARG A 74 -12.92 6.49 16.81
CA ARG A 74 -11.83 5.74 17.45
C ARG A 74 -12.01 4.23 17.27
N GLU A 75 -13.23 3.72 17.41
CA GLU A 75 -13.55 2.32 17.19
C GLU A 75 -13.31 1.91 15.74
N ALA A 76 -13.77 2.71 14.77
CA ALA A 76 -13.49 2.46 13.36
C ALA A 76 -11.99 2.41 13.07
N PHE A 77 -11.19 3.30 13.67
CA PHE A 77 -9.74 3.26 13.51
C PHE A 77 -9.13 1.99 14.13
N ARG A 78 -9.51 1.64 15.37
CA ARG A 78 -9.05 0.44 16.09
C ARG A 78 -9.39 -0.84 15.34
N ASP A 79 -10.62 -0.95 14.85
CA ASP A 79 -11.19 -2.19 14.31
C ASP A 79 -10.91 -2.35 12.81
N SER A 80 -10.37 -1.32 12.15
CA SER A 80 -10.00 -1.36 10.73
C SER A 80 -8.93 -2.41 10.36
N GLY A 81 -8.17 -2.90 11.34
CA GLY A 81 -7.02 -3.76 11.11
C GLY A 81 -5.79 -3.03 10.56
N ILE A 82 -5.80 -1.69 10.50
CA ILE A 82 -4.67 -0.90 9.97
C ILE A 82 -3.38 -1.15 10.75
N SER A 83 -3.45 -1.28 12.08
CA SER A 83 -2.29 -1.59 12.93
C SER A 83 -1.66 -2.93 12.55
N THR A 84 -2.47 -3.98 12.41
CA THR A 84 -1.99 -5.31 11.99
C THR A 84 -1.38 -5.26 10.58
N ALA A 85 -1.98 -4.50 9.66
CA ALA A 85 -1.42 -4.33 8.32
C ALA A 85 -0.08 -3.58 8.35
N SER A 86 0.06 -2.54 9.20
CA SER A 86 1.32 -1.81 9.40
C SER A 86 2.43 -2.71 9.96
N GLU A 87 2.12 -3.58 10.92
CA GLU A 87 3.11 -4.53 11.47
C GLU A 87 3.62 -5.50 10.40
N ARG A 88 2.72 -6.00 9.53
CA ARG A 88 3.11 -6.84 8.39
C ARG A 88 4.01 -6.10 7.41
N MET A 89 3.73 -4.82 7.16
CA MET A 89 4.61 -3.97 6.36
C MET A 89 6.00 -3.87 6.98
N TRP A 90 6.08 -3.66 8.30
CA TRP A 90 7.35 -3.53 9.02
C TRP A 90 8.22 -4.80 8.93
N LEU A 91 7.61 -5.98 8.97
CA LEU A 91 8.30 -7.26 8.90
C LEU A 91 8.83 -7.60 7.50
N ILE A 92 8.09 -7.24 6.44
CA ILE A 92 8.32 -7.80 5.09
C ILE A 92 8.72 -6.76 4.05
N ALA A 93 8.30 -5.50 4.20
CA ALA A 93 8.57 -4.45 3.22
C ALA A 93 9.97 -3.85 3.43
N PRO A 94 10.64 -3.37 2.36
CA PRO A 94 11.89 -2.64 2.52
C PRO A 94 11.65 -1.29 3.20
N GLN A 95 12.67 -0.80 3.91
CA GLN A 95 12.58 0.41 4.73
C GLN A 95 11.97 1.65 4.04
N PRO A 96 12.26 1.97 2.75
CA PRO A 96 11.63 3.11 2.09
C PRO A 96 10.10 2.98 1.99
N VAL A 97 9.60 1.77 1.75
CA VAL A 97 8.17 1.49 1.67
C VAL A 97 7.54 1.62 3.05
N VAL A 98 8.18 1.08 4.10
CA VAL A 98 7.72 1.20 5.51
C VAL A 98 7.56 2.67 5.93
N LYS A 99 8.58 3.51 5.66
CA LYS A 99 8.53 4.95 5.98
C LYS A 99 7.38 5.66 5.24
N ALA A 100 7.12 5.25 4.00
CA ALA A 100 6.02 5.81 3.22
C ALA A 100 4.65 5.32 3.70
N SER A 101 4.51 4.06 4.12
CA SER A 101 3.27 3.55 4.72
C SER A 101 2.97 4.23 6.05
N ASP A 102 3.97 4.46 6.90
CA ASP A 102 3.80 5.21 8.16
C ASP A 102 3.29 6.63 7.92
N SER A 103 3.79 7.28 6.86
CA SER A 103 3.30 8.61 6.49
C SER A 103 1.80 8.59 6.17
N VAL A 104 1.32 7.54 5.50
CA VAL A 104 -0.12 7.35 5.22
C VAL A 104 -0.90 7.07 6.50
N PHE A 105 -0.39 6.20 7.37
CA PHE A 105 -0.99 5.90 8.67
C PHE A 105 -1.19 7.16 9.50
N HIS A 106 -0.15 8.00 9.64
CA HIS A 106 -0.23 9.25 10.37
C HIS A 106 -1.19 10.26 9.74
N CYS A 107 -1.28 10.31 8.41
CA CYS A 107 -2.29 11.12 7.74
C CYS A 107 -3.71 10.67 8.09
N LEU A 108 -3.99 9.36 8.10
CA LEU A 108 -5.31 8.84 8.51
C LEU A 108 -5.61 9.12 9.99
N ARG A 109 -4.61 8.97 10.87
CA ARG A 109 -4.73 9.31 12.29
C ARG A 109 -5.11 10.79 12.46
N ARG A 110 -4.42 11.71 11.77
CA ARG A 110 -4.74 13.15 11.80
C ARG A 110 -6.13 13.49 11.25
N ILE A 111 -6.60 12.76 10.24
CA ILE A 111 -7.98 12.92 9.73
C ILE A 111 -8.98 12.49 10.81
N CYS A 112 -8.76 11.32 11.43
CA CYS A 112 -9.60 10.81 12.51
C CYS A 112 -9.63 11.79 13.70
N ASP A 113 -8.46 12.23 14.18
CA ASP A 113 -8.33 13.21 15.26
C ASP A 113 -9.02 14.53 14.89
N GLY A 114 -8.88 14.99 13.65
CA GLY A 114 -9.57 16.18 13.16
C GLY A 114 -11.11 16.07 13.22
N TYR A 115 -11.68 14.93 12.86
CA TYR A 115 -13.14 14.71 12.97
C TYR A 115 -13.62 14.55 14.42
N ILE A 116 -12.77 13.99 15.30
CA ILE A 116 -13.00 13.96 16.75
C ILE A 116 -13.07 15.40 17.28
N ASP A 117 -12.14 16.26 16.86
CA ASP A 117 -12.06 17.67 17.27
C ASP A 117 -13.11 18.56 16.57
N GLY A 118 -14.01 17.99 15.77
CA GLY A 118 -15.12 18.71 15.15
C GLY A 118 -14.77 19.44 13.84
N THR A 119 -13.68 19.08 13.17
CA THR A 119 -13.38 19.61 11.83
C THR A 119 -14.55 19.32 10.89
N ALA A 120 -15.15 20.37 10.32
CA ALA A 120 -16.22 20.22 9.36
C ALA A 120 -15.75 19.51 8.08
N VAL A 121 -16.56 18.55 7.64
CA VAL A 121 -16.40 17.83 6.38
C VAL A 121 -16.31 18.83 5.22
N SER A 122 -15.36 18.62 4.32
CA SER A 122 -15.09 19.47 3.15
C SER A 122 -14.62 20.90 3.48
N SER A 123 -14.33 21.22 4.74
CA SER A 123 -13.64 22.47 5.10
C SER A 123 -12.25 22.55 4.45
N PRO A 124 -11.65 23.75 4.35
CA PRO A 124 -10.28 23.89 3.84
C PRO A 124 -9.28 23.00 4.60
N GLU A 125 -9.44 22.86 5.91
CA GLU A 125 -8.59 22.02 6.74
C GLU A 125 -8.77 20.53 6.46
N ASP A 126 -10.03 20.05 6.33
CA ASP A 126 -10.33 18.68 5.91
C ASP A 126 -9.71 18.36 4.55
N ARG A 127 -9.92 19.24 3.56
CA ARG A 127 -9.33 19.07 2.22
C ARG A 127 -7.81 19.01 2.25
N ALA A 128 -7.16 19.86 3.04
CA ALA A 128 -5.69 19.84 3.18
C ALA A 128 -5.19 18.52 3.78
N ARG A 129 -5.88 17.96 4.78
CA ARG A 129 -5.51 16.65 5.36
C ARG A 129 -5.69 15.51 4.35
N TRP A 130 -6.78 15.51 3.58
CA TRP A 130 -7.01 14.53 2.52
C TRP A 130 -6.00 14.65 1.37
N GLU A 131 -5.62 15.86 0.99
CA GLU A 131 -4.58 16.10 -0.02
C GLU A 131 -3.22 15.57 0.47
N ALA A 132 -2.85 15.86 1.72
CA ALA A 132 -1.63 15.34 2.33
C ALA A 132 -1.62 13.80 2.36
N ARG A 133 -2.75 13.18 2.73
CA ARG A 133 -2.93 11.72 2.68
C ARG A 133 -2.78 11.19 1.25
N GLY A 134 -3.34 11.90 0.25
CA GLY A 134 -3.24 11.57 -1.17
C GLY A 134 -1.79 11.57 -1.66
N LYS A 135 -1.01 12.62 -1.33
CA LYS A 135 0.42 12.74 -1.64
C LYS A 135 1.23 11.61 -0.98
N ALA A 136 0.99 11.32 0.29
CA ALA A 136 1.64 10.21 0.99
C ALA A 136 1.32 8.86 0.34
N ALA A 137 0.06 8.62 -0.02
CA ALA A 137 -0.36 7.38 -0.67
C ALA A 137 0.23 7.23 -2.09
N ALA A 138 0.36 8.32 -2.84
CA ALA A 138 1.01 8.32 -4.15
C ALA A 138 2.50 7.94 -4.03
N LYS A 139 3.22 8.55 -3.09
CA LYS A 139 4.62 8.21 -2.80
C LYS A 139 4.77 6.74 -2.39
N MET A 140 3.92 6.26 -1.50
CA MET A 140 3.92 4.85 -1.06
C MET A 140 3.70 3.90 -2.23
N ARG A 141 2.67 4.13 -3.07
CA ARG A 141 2.40 3.29 -4.24
C ARG A 141 3.56 3.29 -5.24
N LYS A 142 4.21 4.44 -5.45
CA LYS A 142 5.41 4.53 -6.29
C LYS A 142 6.51 3.59 -5.76
N LEU A 143 6.84 3.67 -4.48
CA LEU A 143 7.88 2.83 -3.87
C LEU A 143 7.52 1.34 -3.85
N MET A 144 6.25 1.00 -3.60
CA MET A 144 5.77 -0.39 -3.69
C MET A 144 5.93 -0.96 -5.11
N ARG A 145 5.65 -0.16 -6.14
CA ARG A 145 5.81 -0.57 -7.53
C ARG A 145 7.28 -0.78 -7.91
N GLU A 146 8.14 0.15 -7.51
CA GLU A 146 9.59 0.05 -7.68
C GLU A 146 10.13 -1.22 -7.00
N ASP A 147 9.73 -1.50 -5.77
CA ASP A 147 10.10 -2.73 -5.05
C ASP A 147 9.60 -4.02 -5.73
N LEU A 148 8.41 -3.98 -6.33
CA LEU A 148 7.87 -5.10 -7.10
C LEU A 148 8.48 -5.23 -8.52
N GLY A 149 9.38 -4.33 -8.91
CA GLY A 149 9.96 -4.27 -10.26
C GLY A 149 8.93 -3.90 -11.34
N VAL A 150 7.82 -3.28 -10.94
CA VAL A 150 6.79 -2.78 -11.87
C VAL A 150 7.09 -1.29 -12.08
N GLY A 151 7.44 -0.91 -13.31
CA GLY A 151 7.85 0.47 -13.64
C GLY A 151 6.83 1.55 -13.23
N PRO A 152 7.18 2.84 -13.39
CA PRO A 152 6.32 3.94 -12.97
C PRO A 152 4.93 3.84 -13.63
N LEU A 153 3.91 4.34 -12.94
CA LEU A 153 2.64 4.62 -13.60
C LEU A 153 2.90 5.79 -14.55
N THR A 154 2.91 5.55 -15.86
CA THR A 154 2.70 6.63 -16.82
C THR A 154 1.31 7.18 -16.50
N GLU A 155 1.22 8.47 -16.16
CA GLU A 155 -0.06 9.10 -15.87
C GLU A 155 -1.03 8.79 -17.01
N ARG A 156 -2.11 8.09 -16.70
CA ARG A 156 -3.26 8.05 -17.59
C ARG A 156 -3.84 9.46 -17.54
N HIS A 157 -3.47 10.31 -18.49
CA HIS A 157 -4.27 11.48 -18.83
C HIS A 157 -5.68 10.95 -19.12
N SER A 158 -6.58 11.08 -18.15
CA SER A 158 -8.01 10.92 -18.36
C SER A 158 -8.55 12.30 -18.72
N PRO A 159 -8.95 12.56 -19.98
CA PRO A 159 -9.36 13.89 -20.44
C PRO A 159 -10.81 14.25 -20.04
N LEU A 160 -11.30 13.81 -18.88
CA LEU A 160 -12.73 13.89 -18.52
C LEU A 160 -13.08 14.89 -17.39
N LEU A 161 -12.28 15.92 -17.16
CA LEU A 161 -12.63 16.98 -16.19
C LEU A 161 -12.33 18.41 -16.69
N ASN A 162 -12.45 18.67 -18.01
CA ASN A 162 -12.33 20.02 -18.57
C ASN A 162 -13.65 20.58 -19.13
N ASP A 163 -14.80 19.98 -18.84
CA ASP A 163 -16.09 20.41 -19.42
C ASP A 163 -16.99 21.18 -18.42
N TYR A 164 -16.41 21.81 -17.40
CA TYR A 164 -17.17 22.63 -16.44
C TYR A 164 -16.74 24.10 -16.34
N ASP A 165 -15.86 24.55 -17.24
CA ASP A 165 -15.53 25.98 -17.40
C ASP A 165 -15.85 26.44 -18.82
N ASN A 166 -17.15 26.66 -19.09
CA ASN A 166 -17.53 27.59 -20.15
C ASN A 166 -18.75 28.43 -19.72
N PRO A 167 -18.54 29.60 -19.09
CA PRO A 167 -19.55 30.62 -18.98
C PRO A 167 -19.28 31.72 -20.01
N ALA A 168 -19.66 31.53 -21.28
CA ALA A 168 -19.74 32.62 -22.26
C ALA A 168 -20.56 32.25 -23.50
N THR A 169 -21.89 32.23 -23.36
CA THR A 169 -22.79 32.63 -24.46
C THR A 169 -23.97 33.41 -23.86
N GLN A 170 -23.72 34.69 -23.61
CA GLN A 170 -24.70 35.75 -23.75
C GLN A 170 -23.97 37.04 -24.14
#